data_AF-A0A176RVK1-F1
#
_entry.id   AF-A0A176RVK1-F1
#
_cell.length_a   1.000
_cell.length_b   1.000
_cell.length_c   1.000
_cell.angle_alpha   90.00
_cell.angle_beta   90.00
_cell.angle_gamma   90.00
#
_symmetry.space_group_name_H-M   'P 1'
#
loop_
_entity.id
_entity.type
_entity.pdbx_description
1 polymer ?
#
loop_
_entity_poly.entity_id
_entity_poly.type
_entity_poly.pdbx_seq_one_letter_code
_entity_poly.pdbx_strand_id
1 'polypeptide(L)'
;MKNRKKTFLAMREERLAELQTLYDNGHYQSVVIQGMPYVKFDNQIAQWVESAKKRLKQKRIERALNIVPQLMKAGQYGKAYQLASSLDASELQALVAESKQALDKEIANLRALYMKGHYDTLINTELSHIESDCRVKRLVNEAKKAKELRKLYQLMKKKQYEKSLAFVKQSEYALDADFQILIKKAQRQLNQVTEKKILAKLKKLSSKQIKANLREYTELVRLFPDNKKYQDKLKYYKKELAKRRKLPSLLITAEEYGDKWPFTVSEGILECMPPGIVTFNVNDNIYALNDLASLLASARGYKNLDEIRIESMPVELTLFKEKGLELCEHSRPHVSLRRAYRIKYLPTLEDIQCFGIFINAASKPRR
;
A
#
# COMPACT_ATOMS: atom_id res chain seq x y z
N MET A 1 -6.84 -46.51 -37.67
CA MET A 1 -7.45 -47.70 -37.01
C MET A 1 -7.14 -49.03 -37.70
N LYS A 2 -7.14 -49.13 -39.05
CA LYS A 2 -6.88 -50.39 -39.78
C LYS A 2 -5.54 -51.07 -39.41
N ASN A 3 -4.43 -50.34 -39.29
CA ASN A 3 -3.13 -50.92 -38.93
C ASN A 3 -3.10 -51.50 -37.51
N ARG A 4 -3.70 -50.83 -36.52
CA ARG A 4 -3.77 -51.34 -35.13
C ARG A 4 -4.58 -52.62 -35.02
N LYS A 5 -5.68 -52.74 -35.79
CA LYS A 5 -6.47 -53.98 -35.86
C LYS A 5 -5.65 -55.12 -36.47
N LYS A 6 -4.90 -54.85 -37.55
CA LYS A 6 -4.04 -55.85 -38.21
C LYS A 6 -2.91 -56.35 -37.31
N THR A 7 -2.24 -55.43 -36.60
CA THR A 7 -1.19 -55.78 -35.61
C THR A 7 -1.77 -56.57 -34.43
N PHE A 8 -2.93 -56.17 -33.91
CA PHE A 8 -3.60 -56.91 -32.83
C PHE A 8 -3.97 -58.34 -33.27
N LEU A 9 -4.53 -58.52 -34.47
CA LEU A 9 -4.88 -59.85 -34.98
C LEU A 9 -3.66 -60.78 -35.12
N ALA A 10 -2.47 -60.24 -35.41
CA ALA A 10 -1.23 -61.02 -35.52
C ALA A 10 -0.70 -61.50 -34.16
N MET A 11 -1.01 -60.80 -33.07
CA MET A 11 -0.56 -61.11 -31.70
C MET A 11 -1.71 -61.55 -30.79
N ARG A 12 -2.88 -61.86 -31.35
CA ARG A 12 -4.13 -62.00 -30.60
C ARG A 12 -4.04 -63.09 -29.54
N GLU A 13 -3.55 -64.27 -29.91
CA GLU A 13 -3.49 -65.43 -29.01
C GLU A 13 -2.51 -65.22 -27.85
N GLU A 14 -1.33 -64.69 -28.14
CA GLU A 14 -0.35 -64.30 -27.10
C GLU A 14 -0.96 -63.29 -26.13
N ARG A 15 -1.63 -62.25 -26.66
CA ARG A 15 -2.22 -61.21 -25.83
C ARG A 15 -3.41 -61.69 -25.01
N LEU A 16 -4.21 -62.62 -25.53
CA LEU A 16 -5.29 -63.26 -24.79
C LEU A 16 -4.73 -64.11 -23.65
N ALA A 17 -3.69 -64.90 -23.89
CA ALA A 17 -3.04 -65.72 -22.86
C ALA A 17 -2.42 -64.87 -21.73
N GLU A 18 -1.76 -63.76 -22.08
CA GLU A 18 -1.22 -62.81 -21.10
C GLU A 18 -2.32 -62.19 -20.22
N LEU A 19 -3.38 -61.66 -20.85
CA LEU A 19 -4.49 -61.03 -20.13
C LEU A 19 -5.27 -62.03 -19.28
N GLN A 20 -5.43 -63.26 -19.75
CA GLN A 20 -6.05 -64.34 -18.98
C GLN A 20 -5.21 -64.67 -17.74
N THR A 21 -3.90 -64.83 -17.90
CA THR A 21 -2.99 -65.09 -16.77
C THR A 21 -3.06 -63.97 -15.73
N LEU A 22 -3.08 -62.70 -16.18
CA LEU A 22 -3.25 -61.55 -15.28
C LEU A 22 -4.62 -61.55 -14.57
N TYR A 23 -5.67 -61.96 -15.28
CA TYR A 23 -7.03 -62.01 -14.73
C TYR A 23 -7.17 -63.12 -13.68
N ASP A 24 -6.68 -64.32 -13.98
CA ASP A 24 -6.76 -65.49 -13.11
C ASP A 24 -5.92 -65.31 -11.84
N ASN A 25 -4.77 -64.64 -11.95
CA ASN A 25 -3.92 -64.26 -10.81
C ASN A 25 -4.43 -63.02 -10.03
N GLY A 26 -5.59 -62.48 -10.39
CA GLY A 26 -6.20 -61.36 -9.65
C GLY A 26 -5.54 -59.99 -9.87
N HIS A 27 -4.66 -59.85 -10.87
CA HIS A 27 -4.02 -58.60 -11.26
C HIS A 27 -4.96 -57.70 -12.08
N TYR A 28 -6.17 -57.46 -11.57
CA TYR A 28 -7.26 -56.78 -12.28
C TYR A 28 -6.91 -55.36 -12.76
N GLN A 29 -6.08 -54.62 -12.02
CA GLN A 29 -5.61 -53.30 -12.46
C GLN A 29 -4.76 -53.41 -13.73
N SER A 30 -3.88 -54.41 -13.79
CA SER A 30 -3.06 -54.70 -14.97
C SER A 30 -3.93 -55.14 -16.14
N VAL A 31 -4.95 -55.99 -15.91
CA VAL A 31 -5.92 -56.37 -16.95
C VAL A 31 -6.63 -55.16 -17.54
N VAL A 32 -7.08 -54.21 -16.70
CA VAL A 32 -7.72 -52.98 -17.18
C VAL A 32 -6.75 -52.15 -18.01
N ILE A 33 -5.56 -51.85 -17.49
CA ILE A 33 -4.57 -51.01 -18.19
C ILE A 33 -4.15 -51.63 -19.52
N GLN A 34 -3.85 -52.93 -19.51
CA GLN A 34 -3.28 -53.64 -20.66
C GLN A 34 -4.34 -54.08 -21.68
N GLY A 35 -5.58 -54.31 -21.25
CA GLY A 35 -6.70 -54.74 -22.10
C GLY A 35 -7.49 -53.59 -22.71
N MET A 36 -7.55 -52.41 -22.06
CA MET A 36 -8.34 -51.26 -22.52
C MET A 36 -8.10 -50.85 -23.99
N PRO A 37 -6.87 -50.86 -24.54
CA PRO A 37 -6.64 -50.51 -25.94
C PRO A 37 -7.34 -51.44 -26.96
N TYR A 38 -7.75 -52.64 -26.53
CA TYR A 38 -8.22 -53.71 -27.42
C TYR A 38 -9.70 -54.04 -27.27
N VAL A 39 -10.42 -53.43 -26.31
CA VAL A 39 -11.84 -53.71 -26.04
C VAL A 39 -12.78 -53.46 -27.24
N LYS A 40 -12.35 -52.64 -28.21
CA LYS A 40 -13.12 -52.39 -29.45
C LYS A 40 -12.87 -53.42 -30.54
N PHE A 41 -11.86 -54.26 -30.38
CA PHE A 41 -11.41 -55.23 -31.38
C PHE A 41 -11.71 -56.67 -30.98
N ASP A 42 -11.85 -56.95 -29.67
CA ASP A 42 -12.10 -58.29 -29.15
C ASP A 42 -13.10 -58.26 -27.98
N ASN A 43 -14.16 -59.07 -28.10
CA ASN A 43 -15.23 -59.14 -27.11
C ASN A 43 -14.81 -59.84 -25.82
N GLN A 44 -13.90 -60.81 -25.89
CA GLN A 44 -13.39 -61.52 -24.72
C GLN A 44 -12.53 -60.58 -23.86
N ILE A 45 -11.67 -59.78 -24.49
CA ILE A 45 -10.91 -58.73 -23.79
C ILE A 45 -11.86 -57.69 -23.18
N ALA A 46 -12.91 -57.28 -23.91
CA ALA A 46 -13.91 -56.37 -23.37
C ALA A 46 -14.59 -56.94 -22.11
N GLN A 47 -15.00 -58.21 -22.14
CA GLN A 47 -15.59 -58.91 -20.99
C GLN A 47 -14.63 -59.01 -19.80
N TRP A 48 -13.35 -59.31 -20.03
CA TRP A 48 -12.34 -59.36 -18.96
C TRP A 48 -12.07 -57.98 -18.36
N VAL A 49 -11.94 -56.94 -19.19
CA VAL A 49 -11.73 -55.56 -18.70
C VAL A 49 -12.92 -55.09 -17.87
N GLU A 50 -14.15 -55.33 -18.33
CA GLU A 50 -15.35 -54.96 -17.57
C GLU A 50 -15.50 -55.76 -16.28
N SER A 51 -15.22 -57.07 -16.31
CA SER A 51 -15.22 -57.92 -15.11
C SER A 51 -14.14 -57.48 -14.11
N ALA A 52 -12.94 -57.14 -14.59
CA ALA A 52 -11.84 -56.61 -13.77
C ALA A 52 -12.20 -55.27 -13.12
N LYS A 53 -12.84 -54.35 -13.87
CA LYS A 53 -13.38 -53.09 -13.31
C LYS A 53 -14.41 -53.34 -12.21
N LYS A 54 -15.35 -54.25 -12.43
CA LYS A 54 -16.35 -54.64 -11.42
C LYS A 54 -15.70 -55.19 -10.15
N ARG A 55 -14.73 -56.11 -10.29
CA ARG A 55 -13.97 -56.66 -9.16
C ARG A 55 -13.17 -55.59 -8.41
N LEU A 56 -12.53 -54.66 -9.12
CA LEU A 56 -11.84 -53.52 -8.50
C LEU A 56 -12.80 -52.59 -7.75
N LYS A 57 -13.98 -52.30 -8.32
CA LYS A 57 -15.03 -51.53 -7.63
C LYS A 57 -15.48 -52.26 -6.37
N GLN A 58 -15.78 -53.56 -6.46
CA GLN A 58 -16.18 -54.38 -5.32
C GLN A 58 -15.13 -54.37 -4.20
N LYS A 59 -13.85 -54.59 -4.53
CA LYS A 59 -12.75 -54.54 -3.56
C LYS A 59 -12.61 -53.18 -2.88
N ARG A 60 -12.89 -52.09 -3.60
CA ARG A 60 -12.91 -50.73 -3.02
C ARG A 60 -14.08 -50.56 -2.05
N ILE A 61 -15.27 -51.07 -2.40
CA ILE A 61 -16.45 -51.04 -1.53
C ILE A 61 -16.19 -51.83 -0.25
N GLU A 62 -15.69 -53.07 -0.35
CA GLU A 62 -15.32 -53.89 0.82
C GLU A 62 -14.29 -53.21 1.71
N ARG A 63 -13.27 -52.60 1.10
CA ARG A 63 -12.29 -51.81 1.84
C ARG A 63 -12.94 -50.61 2.54
N ALA A 64 -13.85 -49.90 1.87
CA ALA A 64 -14.55 -48.77 2.47
C ALA A 64 -15.47 -49.21 3.62
N LEU A 65 -16.20 -50.33 3.48
CA LEU A 65 -17.03 -50.92 4.54
C LEU A 65 -16.21 -51.22 5.82
N ASN A 66 -14.94 -51.58 5.67
CA ASN A 66 -14.04 -51.83 6.80
C ASN A 66 -13.41 -50.56 7.38
N ILE A 67 -12.98 -49.63 6.53
CA ILE A 67 -12.23 -48.43 6.95
C ILE A 67 -13.16 -47.33 7.50
N VAL A 68 -14.32 -47.12 6.87
CA VAL A 68 -15.23 -46.02 7.24
C VAL A 68 -15.67 -46.10 8.71
N PRO A 69 -16.09 -47.25 9.26
CA PRO A 69 -16.40 -47.36 10.68
C PRO A 69 -15.22 -47.04 11.61
N GLN A 70 -13.99 -47.36 11.20
CA GLN A 70 -12.78 -47.03 11.98
C GLN A 70 -12.52 -45.52 11.98
N LEU A 71 -12.69 -44.86 10.83
CA LEU A 71 -12.59 -43.40 10.72
C LEU A 71 -13.67 -42.71 11.55
N MET A 72 -14.91 -43.23 11.54
CA MET A 72 -16.01 -42.74 12.37
C MET A 72 -15.68 -42.82 13.86
N LYS A 73 -15.17 -43.97 14.34
CA LYS A 73 -14.74 -44.15 15.74
C LYS A 73 -13.60 -43.21 16.13
N ALA A 74 -12.72 -42.88 15.19
CA ALA A 74 -11.63 -41.93 15.39
C ALA A 74 -12.05 -40.46 15.26
N GLY A 75 -13.34 -40.16 15.05
CA GLY A 75 -13.83 -38.79 14.86
C GLY A 75 -13.47 -38.16 13.50
N GLN A 76 -12.92 -38.93 12.55
CA GLN A 76 -12.48 -38.43 11.25
C GLN A 76 -13.63 -38.41 10.24
N TYR A 77 -14.73 -37.76 10.59
CA TYR A 77 -16.00 -37.80 9.84
C TYR A 77 -15.88 -37.26 8.40
N GLY A 78 -15.04 -36.25 8.18
CA GLY A 78 -14.78 -35.72 6.83
C GLY A 78 -14.16 -36.75 5.89
N LYS A 79 -13.14 -37.48 6.36
CA LYS A 79 -12.49 -38.55 5.59
C LYS A 79 -13.42 -39.75 5.40
N ALA A 80 -14.18 -40.11 6.43
CA ALA A 80 -15.18 -41.17 6.37
C ALA A 80 -16.24 -40.88 5.29
N TYR A 81 -16.78 -39.66 5.30
CA TYR A 81 -17.74 -39.19 4.32
C TYR A 81 -17.17 -39.21 2.89
N GLN A 82 -16.00 -38.59 2.67
CA GLN A 82 -15.36 -38.53 1.35
C GLN A 82 -15.08 -39.93 0.77
N LEU A 83 -14.58 -40.86 1.59
CA LEU A 83 -14.30 -42.22 1.15
C LEU A 83 -15.59 -42.94 0.73
N ALA A 84 -16.62 -42.90 1.58
CA ALA A 84 -17.88 -43.58 1.34
C ALA A 84 -18.67 -42.99 0.16
N SER A 85 -18.75 -41.65 0.06
CA SER A 85 -19.54 -40.96 -0.96
C SER A 85 -18.95 -41.09 -2.37
N SER A 86 -17.65 -41.37 -2.49
CA SER A 86 -16.95 -41.47 -3.78
C SER A 86 -17.25 -42.74 -4.57
N LEU A 87 -17.83 -43.78 -3.93
CA LEU A 87 -17.94 -45.12 -4.52
C LEU A 87 -19.32 -45.47 -5.10
N ASP A 88 -20.34 -44.64 -4.86
CA ASP A 88 -21.73 -44.78 -5.34
C ASP A 88 -22.22 -46.25 -5.31
N ALA A 89 -22.42 -46.75 -4.08
CA ALA A 89 -22.78 -48.12 -3.77
C ALA A 89 -23.87 -48.12 -2.68
N SER A 90 -24.91 -48.93 -2.86
CA SER A 90 -26.07 -48.98 -1.95
C SER A 90 -25.66 -49.42 -0.55
N GLU A 91 -24.67 -50.32 -0.45
CA GLU A 91 -24.13 -50.85 0.80
C GLU A 91 -23.45 -49.78 1.65
N LEU A 92 -22.97 -48.69 1.03
CA LEU A 92 -22.33 -47.57 1.71
C LEU A 92 -23.29 -46.45 2.09
N GLN A 93 -24.55 -46.46 1.63
CA GLN A 93 -25.47 -45.34 1.81
C GLN A 93 -25.73 -45.00 3.28
N ALA A 94 -25.89 -46.02 4.14
CA ALA A 94 -26.05 -45.83 5.57
C ALA A 94 -24.83 -45.14 6.19
N LEU A 95 -23.62 -45.61 5.84
CA LEU A 95 -22.36 -45.04 6.32
C LEU A 95 -22.14 -43.61 5.79
N VAL A 96 -22.55 -43.32 4.55
CA VAL A 96 -22.52 -41.96 3.98
C VAL A 96 -23.42 -41.03 4.79
N ALA A 97 -24.65 -41.45 5.06
CA ALA A 97 -25.61 -40.66 5.83
C ALA A 97 -25.11 -40.40 7.26
N GLU A 98 -24.62 -41.44 7.94
CA GLU A 98 -24.09 -41.34 9.29
C GLU A 98 -22.85 -40.44 9.37
N SER A 99 -21.88 -40.64 8.45
CA SER A 99 -20.67 -39.81 8.37
C SER A 99 -21.00 -38.34 8.10
N LYS A 100 -21.97 -38.08 7.20
CA LYS A 100 -22.44 -36.74 6.91
C LYS A 100 -23.10 -36.09 8.12
N GLN A 101 -23.98 -36.81 8.81
CA GLN A 101 -24.66 -36.30 10.00
C GLN A 101 -23.66 -35.95 11.11
N ALA A 102 -22.65 -36.79 11.33
CA ALA A 102 -21.60 -36.53 12.31
C ALA A 102 -20.75 -35.31 11.93
N LEU A 103 -20.35 -35.19 10.66
CA LEU A 103 -19.64 -34.04 10.12
C LEU A 103 -20.46 -32.74 10.26
N ASP A 104 -21.75 -32.77 9.93
CA ASP A 104 -22.63 -31.61 10.04
C ASP A 104 -22.82 -31.16 11.49
N LYS A 105 -22.89 -32.11 12.44
CA LYS A 105 -22.91 -31.83 13.88
C LYS A 105 -21.63 -31.14 14.35
N GLU A 106 -20.47 -31.60 13.87
CA GLU A 106 -19.19 -30.98 14.18
C GLU A 106 -19.11 -29.54 13.64
N ILE A 107 -19.51 -29.33 12.38
CA ILE A 107 -19.57 -27.99 11.78
C ILE A 107 -20.56 -27.08 12.52
N ALA A 108 -21.68 -27.62 13.00
CA ALA A 108 -22.62 -26.87 13.83
C ALA A 108 -22.00 -26.42 15.16
N ASN A 109 -21.18 -27.26 15.80
CA ASN A 109 -20.45 -26.89 17.01
C ASN A 109 -19.43 -25.77 16.73
N LEU A 110 -18.70 -25.84 15.62
CA LEU A 110 -17.79 -24.76 15.22
C LEU A 110 -18.56 -23.45 14.96
N ARG A 111 -19.71 -23.52 14.30
CA ARG A 111 -20.58 -22.35 14.11
C ARG A 111 -21.07 -21.77 15.43
N ALA A 112 -21.39 -22.62 16.42
CA ALA A 112 -21.77 -22.16 17.74
C ALA A 112 -20.63 -21.39 18.44
N LEU A 113 -19.37 -21.82 18.28
CA LEU A 113 -18.21 -21.07 18.77
C LEU A 113 -18.11 -19.68 18.12
N TYR A 114 -18.30 -19.62 16.80
CA TYR A 114 -18.31 -18.36 16.05
C TYR A 114 -19.40 -17.41 16.56
N MET A 115 -20.64 -17.90 16.71
CA MET A 115 -21.79 -17.09 17.15
C MET A 115 -21.62 -16.58 18.59
N LYS A 116 -20.96 -17.34 19.46
CA LYS A 116 -20.62 -16.92 20.83
C LYS A 116 -19.42 -15.95 20.90
N GLY A 117 -18.77 -15.68 19.77
CA GLY A 117 -17.58 -14.82 19.71
C GLY A 117 -16.31 -15.47 20.25
N HIS A 118 -16.28 -16.80 20.38
CA HIS A 118 -15.10 -17.58 20.76
C HIS A 118 -14.18 -17.83 19.56
N TYR A 119 -13.78 -16.75 18.88
CA TYR A 119 -13.00 -16.82 17.65
C TYR A 119 -11.63 -17.47 17.85
N ASP A 120 -10.94 -17.18 18.96
CA ASP A 120 -9.63 -17.78 19.28
C ASP A 120 -9.72 -19.30 19.41
N THR A 121 -10.73 -19.79 20.13
CA THR A 121 -10.99 -21.22 20.26
C THR A 121 -11.22 -21.85 18.90
N LEU A 122 -12.09 -21.25 18.08
CA LEU A 122 -12.40 -21.76 16.73
C LEU A 122 -11.17 -21.81 15.82
N ILE A 123 -10.35 -20.75 15.80
CA ILE A 123 -9.16 -20.65 14.95
C ILE A 123 -8.09 -21.67 15.35
N ASN A 124 -7.98 -21.98 16.64
CA ASN A 124 -6.97 -22.89 17.18
C ASN A 124 -7.45 -24.34 17.33
N THR A 125 -8.71 -24.64 17.04
CA THR A 125 -9.22 -26.02 17.01
C THR A 125 -8.42 -26.83 16.00
N GLU A 126 -8.02 -28.05 16.35
CA GLU A 126 -7.43 -28.99 15.40
C GLU A 126 -8.50 -29.46 14.41
N LEU A 127 -8.33 -29.10 13.14
CA LEU A 127 -9.32 -29.35 12.07
C LEU A 127 -8.75 -30.21 10.95
N SER A 128 -7.60 -30.87 11.14
CA SER A 128 -6.86 -31.58 10.09
C SER A 128 -7.69 -32.66 9.35
N HIS A 129 -8.72 -33.22 10.00
CA HIS A 129 -9.65 -34.19 9.43
C HIS A 129 -10.80 -33.58 8.61
N ILE A 130 -11.03 -32.27 8.72
CA ILE A 130 -12.12 -31.53 8.05
C ILE A 130 -11.67 -30.22 7.39
N GLU A 131 -10.38 -29.92 7.36
CA GLU A 131 -9.81 -28.66 6.82
C GLU A 131 -10.11 -28.47 5.33
N SER A 132 -10.24 -29.57 4.59
CA SER A 132 -10.63 -29.55 3.18
C SER A 132 -12.10 -29.16 2.95
N ASP A 133 -12.95 -29.17 3.99
CA ASP A 133 -14.36 -28.76 3.87
C ASP A 133 -14.43 -27.23 3.71
N CYS A 134 -15.04 -26.79 2.59
CA CYS A 134 -15.14 -25.38 2.26
C CYS A 134 -15.91 -24.56 3.30
N ARG A 135 -16.87 -25.18 4.00
CA ARG A 135 -17.67 -24.54 5.06
C ARG A 135 -16.80 -24.24 6.28
N VAL A 136 -15.92 -25.17 6.64
CA VAL A 136 -14.97 -25.03 7.74
C VAL A 136 -13.95 -23.94 7.41
N LYS A 137 -13.33 -24.02 6.23
CA LYS A 137 -12.35 -23.01 5.78
C LYS A 137 -12.94 -21.59 5.76
N ARG A 138 -14.16 -21.45 5.23
CA ARG A 138 -14.87 -20.17 5.24
C ARG A 138 -15.12 -19.66 6.66
N LEU A 139 -15.61 -20.53 7.55
CA LEU A 139 -15.91 -20.17 8.92
C LEU A 139 -14.65 -19.72 9.70
N VAL A 140 -13.51 -20.40 9.51
CA VAL A 140 -12.24 -20.01 10.12
C VAL A 140 -11.79 -18.62 9.63
N ASN A 141 -11.90 -18.36 8.33
CA ASN A 141 -11.54 -17.04 7.77
C ASN A 141 -12.48 -15.94 8.28
N GLU A 142 -13.78 -16.20 8.35
CA GLU A 142 -14.75 -15.27 8.96
C GLU A 142 -14.42 -15.00 10.43
N ALA A 143 -14.01 -16.03 11.19
CA ALA A 143 -13.57 -15.87 12.58
C ALA A 143 -12.30 -15.02 12.73
N LYS A 144 -11.30 -15.21 11.85
CA LYS A 144 -10.08 -14.37 11.82
C LYS A 144 -10.43 -12.91 11.58
N LYS A 145 -11.25 -12.62 10.56
CA LYS A 145 -11.76 -11.28 10.27
C LYS A 145 -12.50 -10.68 11.48
N ALA A 146 -13.42 -11.43 12.07
CA ALA A 146 -14.23 -10.96 13.20
C ALA A 146 -13.38 -10.66 14.45
N LYS A 147 -12.35 -11.48 14.72
CA LYS A 147 -11.38 -11.26 15.80
C LYS A 147 -10.62 -9.94 15.61
N GLU A 148 -10.12 -9.67 14.41
CA GLU A 148 -9.42 -8.42 14.13
C GLU A 148 -10.33 -7.20 14.20
N LEU A 149 -11.56 -7.30 13.68
CA LEU A 149 -12.58 -6.25 13.83
C LEU A 149 -12.84 -5.95 15.31
N ARG A 150 -13.00 -6.99 16.15
CA ARG A 150 -13.21 -6.82 17.60
C ARG A 150 -12.05 -6.06 18.25
N LYS A 151 -10.80 -6.38 17.88
CA LYS A 151 -9.61 -5.67 18.37
C LYS A 151 -9.62 -4.21 17.92
N LEU A 152 -9.96 -3.93 16.66
CA LEU A 152 -10.08 -2.58 16.14
C LEU A 152 -11.16 -1.77 16.88
N TYR A 153 -12.33 -2.35 17.12
CA TYR A 153 -13.40 -1.73 17.92
C TYR A 153 -12.93 -1.40 19.34
N GLN A 154 -12.15 -2.27 19.98
CA GLN A 154 -11.60 -2.01 21.32
C GLN A 154 -10.61 -0.84 21.32
N LEU A 155 -9.71 -0.76 20.35
CA LEU A 155 -8.77 0.37 20.20
C LEU A 155 -9.53 1.68 19.99
N MET A 156 -10.56 1.65 19.13
CA MET A 156 -11.44 2.79 18.87
C MET A 156 -12.20 3.24 20.13
N LYS A 157 -12.76 2.30 20.90
CA LYS A 157 -13.46 2.59 22.17
C LYS A 157 -12.53 3.23 23.19
N LYS A 158 -11.26 2.80 23.24
CA LYS A 158 -10.20 3.37 24.09
C LYS A 158 -9.62 4.69 23.54
N LYS A 159 -10.16 5.24 22.45
CA LYS A 159 -9.68 6.46 21.76
C LYS A 159 -8.22 6.37 21.29
N GLN A 160 -7.71 5.15 21.08
CA GLN A 160 -6.34 4.90 20.64
C GLN A 160 -6.25 4.94 19.11
N TYR A 161 -6.64 6.06 18.50
CA TYR A 161 -6.83 6.16 17.05
C TYR A 161 -5.55 5.92 16.24
N GLU A 162 -4.39 6.39 16.71
CA GLU A 162 -3.10 6.12 16.05
C GLU A 162 -2.78 4.62 16.03
N LYS A 163 -3.03 3.92 17.15
CA LYS A 163 -2.86 2.46 17.24
C LYS A 163 -3.85 1.74 16.34
N SER A 164 -5.10 2.21 16.25
CA SER A 164 -6.09 1.68 15.31
C SER A 164 -5.61 1.77 13.86
N LEU A 165 -5.09 2.93 13.45
CA LEU A 165 -4.58 3.14 12.08
C LEU A 165 -3.35 2.27 11.79
N ALA A 166 -2.42 2.15 12.75
CA ALA A 166 -1.25 1.29 12.60
C ALA A 166 -1.62 -0.19 12.53
N PHE A 167 -2.57 -0.63 13.37
CA PHE A 167 -3.06 -2.00 13.40
C PHE A 167 -3.62 -2.44 12.04
N VAL A 168 -4.47 -1.61 11.41
CA VAL A 168 -5.08 -1.99 10.13
C VAL A 168 -4.07 -2.01 8.98
N LYS A 169 -3.02 -1.16 9.00
CA LYS A 169 -1.96 -1.21 7.98
C LYS A 169 -1.24 -2.57 7.92
N GLN A 170 -1.25 -3.33 9.01
CA GLN A 170 -0.62 -4.64 9.13
C GLN A 170 -1.61 -5.79 8.95
N SER A 171 -2.91 -5.49 8.82
CA SER A 171 -3.97 -6.49 8.70
C SER A 171 -4.10 -6.96 7.25
N GLU A 172 -4.33 -8.26 7.06
CA GLU A 172 -4.70 -8.83 5.76
C GLU A 172 -6.05 -8.30 5.24
N TYR A 173 -6.91 -7.79 6.15
CA TYR A 173 -8.23 -7.23 5.85
C TYR A 173 -8.19 -5.72 5.64
N ALA A 174 -7.02 -5.11 5.41
CA ALA A 174 -6.89 -3.66 5.27
C ALA A 174 -7.83 -3.07 4.20
N LEU A 175 -8.08 -3.79 3.11
CA LEU A 175 -8.95 -3.35 2.00
C LEU A 175 -10.43 -3.73 2.17
N ASP A 176 -10.77 -4.45 3.23
CA ASP A 176 -12.14 -4.84 3.51
C ASP A 176 -13.03 -3.63 3.87
N ALA A 177 -14.27 -3.64 3.41
CA ALA A 177 -15.19 -2.52 3.55
C ALA A 177 -15.43 -2.13 5.02
N ASP A 178 -15.57 -3.11 5.92
CA ASP A 178 -15.82 -2.85 7.35
C ASP A 178 -14.63 -2.16 8.00
N PHE A 179 -13.42 -2.60 7.64
CA PHE A 179 -12.17 -1.99 8.10
C PHE A 179 -12.02 -0.57 7.56
N GLN A 180 -12.30 -0.36 6.28
CA GLN A 180 -12.22 0.95 5.64
C GLN A 180 -13.15 1.98 6.28
N ILE A 181 -14.38 1.58 6.61
CA ILE A 181 -15.32 2.45 7.35
C ILE A 181 -14.74 2.85 8.71
N LEU A 182 -14.19 1.89 9.45
CA LEU A 182 -13.61 2.14 10.77
C LEU A 182 -12.34 2.98 10.71
N ILE A 183 -11.48 2.78 9.71
CA ILE A 183 -10.27 3.60 9.48
C ILE A 183 -10.64 5.05 9.20
N LYS A 184 -11.60 5.29 8.29
CA LYS A 184 -12.07 6.65 7.99
C LYS A 184 -12.60 7.34 9.25
N LYS A 185 -13.35 6.61 10.07
CA LYS A 185 -13.83 7.10 11.38
C LYS A 185 -12.69 7.38 12.35
N ALA A 186 -11.69 6.50 12.44
CA ALA A 186 -10.50 6.66 13.27
C ALA A 186 -9.70 7.90 12.87
N GLN A 187 -9.46 8.08 11.57
CA GLN A 187 -8.74 9.24 11.04
C GLN A 187 -9.47 10.54 11.34
N ARG A 188 -10.79 10.59 11.14
CA ARG A 188 -11.59 11.77 11.47
C ARG A 188 -11.50 12.14 12.95
N GLN A 189 -11.61 11.14 13.83
CA GLN A 189 -11.50 11.34 15.28
C GLN A 189 -10.09 11.78 15.70
N LEU A 190 -9.05 11.21 15.10
CA LEU A 190 -7.67 11.62 15.32
C LEU A 190 -7.44 13.08 14.90
N ASN A 191 -7.95 13.46 13.73
CA ASN A 191 -7.87 14.84 13.24
C ASN A 191 -8.58 15.80 14.21
N GLN A 192 -9.76 15.46 14.74
CA GLN A 192 -10.48 16.28 15.72
C GLN A 192 -9.73 16.41 17.05
N VAL A 193 -9.11 15.34 17.56
CA VAL A 193 -8.28 15.41 18.78
C VAL A 193 -7.05 16.29 18.54
N THR A 194 -6.42 16.15 17.38
CA THR A 194 -5.24 16.94 17.00
C THR A 194 -5.59 18.42 16.82
N GLU A 195 -6.72 18.71 16.18
CA GLU A 195 -7.28 20.06 16.03
C GLU A 195 -7.42 20.74 17.40
N LYS A 196 -8.07 20.08 18.36
CA LYS A 196 -8.25 20.61 19.71
C LYS A 196 -6.92 20.94 20.38
N LYS A 197 -5.90 20.09 20.22
CA LYS A 197 -4.54 20.35 20.75
C LYS A 197 -3.91 21.57 20.09
N ILE A 198 -3.99 21.69 18.76
CA ILE A 198 -3.44 22.84 18.04
C ILE A 198 -4.16 24.14 18.43
N LEU A 199 -5.49 24.12 18.48
CA LEU A 199 -6.29 25.27 18.91
C LEU A 199 -5.95 25.71 20.35
N ALA A 200 -5.69 24.76 21.26
CA ALA A 200 -5.26 25.07 22.62
C ALA A 200 -3.87 25.74 22.65
N LYS A 201 -2.94 25.35 21.77
CA LYS A 201 -1.65 26.04 21.62
C LYS A 201 -1.84 27.45 21.06
N LEU A 202 -2.66 27.60 20.02
CA LEU A 202 -2.95 28.89 19.40
C LEU A 202 -3.56 29.89 20.38
N LYS A 203 -4.40 29.45 21.33
CA LYS A 203 -4.93 30.31 22.41
C LYS A 203 -3.85 30.93 23.29
N LYS A 204 -2.68 30.28 23.41
CA LYS A 204 -1.54 30.77 24.19
C LYS A 204 -0.57 31.64 23.38
N LEU A 205 -0.75 31.69 22.06
CA LEU A 205 0.10 32.48 21.17
C LEU A 205 -0.47 33.88 21.00
N SER A 206 0.38 34.89 21.16
CA SER A 206 0.03 36.25 20.78
C SER A 206 0.05 36.41 19.26
N SER A 207 -0.73 37.36 18.74
CA SER A 207 -0.70 37.74 17.32
C SER A 207 0.69 38.20 16.84
N LYS A 208 1.53 38.68 17.77
CA LYS A 208 2.90 39.12 17.47
C LYS A 208 3.85 37.94 17.17
N GLN A 209 3.55 36.73 17.64
CA GLN A 209 4.35 35.53 17.42
C GLN A 209 4.04 34.90 16.05
N ILE A 210 4.29 35.65 14.97
CA ILE A 210 3.89 35.29 13.60
C ILE A 210 4.41 33.90 13.17
N LYS A 211 5.69 33.59 13.42
CA LYS A 211 6.29 32.30 13.02
C LYS A 211 5.61 31.10 13.72
N ALA A 212 5.28 31.25 15.01
CA ALA A 212 4.61 30.21 15.78
C ALA A 212 3.16 30.03 15.29
N ASN A 213 2.44 31.12 15.06
CA ASN A 213 1.09 31.08 14.48
C ASN A 213 1.10 30.42 13.09
N LEU A 214 2.06 30.77 12.22
CA LEU A 214 2.19 30.16 10.90
C LEU A 214 2.36 28.64 10.97
N ARG A 215 3.21 28.15 11.87
CA ARG A 215 3.43 26.71 12.06
C ARG A 215 2.12 26.00 12.42
N GLU A 216 1.44 26.49 13.45
CA GLU A 216 0.22 25.84 13.95
C GLU A 216 -0.95 25.94 12.94
N TYR A 217 -1.13 27.08 12.25
CA TYR A 217 -2.15 27.19 11.19
C TYR A 217 -1.82 26.37 9.94
N THR A 218 -0.54 26.15 9.63
CA THR A 218 -0.14 25.24 8.54
C THR A 218 -0.56 23.80 8.86
N GLU A 219 -0.34 23.35 10.10
CA GLU A 219 -0.81 22.03 10.53
C GLU A 219 -2.35 21.91 10.48
N LEU A 220 -3.09 22.95 10.87
CA LEU A 220 -4.55 22.95 10.76
C LEU A 220 -5.03 22.84 9.32
N VAL A 221 -4.44 23.61 8.40
CA VAL A 221 -4.79 23.54 6.96
C VAL A 221 -4.40 22.18 6.38
N ARG A 222 -3.29 21.57 6.82
CA ARG A 222 -2.90 20.21 6.39
C ARG A 222 -3.95 19.16 6.82
N LEU A 223 -4.52 19.29 8.01
CA LEU A 223 -5.54 18.37 8.53
C LEU A 223 -6.94 18.65 7.97
N PHE A 224 -7.23 19.91 7.65
CA PHE A 224 -8.54 20.39 7.20
C PHE A 224 -8.35 21.35 6.01
N PRO A 225 -8.01 20.81 4.82
CA PRO A 225 -7.68 21.64 3.66
C PRO A 225 -8.83 22.56 3.27
N ASP A 226 -10.08 22.11 3.38
CA ASP A 226 -11.25 22.88 2.94
C ASP A 226 -11.76 23.89 3.97
N ASN A 227 -11.10 24.01 5.14
CA ASN A 227 -11.54 24.94 6.17
C ASN A 227 -11.09 26.37 5.87
N LYS A 228 -11.99 27.15 5.26
CA LYS A 228 -11.75 28.55 4.86
C LYS A 228 -11.22 29.43 6.00
N LYS A 229 -11.72 29.25 7.24
CA LYS A 229 -11.25 30.02 8.40
C LYS A 229 -9.76 29.79 8.69
N TYR A 230 -9.29 28.55 8.59
CA TYR A 230 -7.87 28.22 8.80
C TYR A 230 -7.00 28.72 7.64
N GLN A 231 -7.50 28.58 6.40
CA GLN A 231 -6.83 29.13 5.22
C GLN A 231 -6.64 30.64 5.32
N ASP A 232 -7.70 31.39 5.67
CA ASP A 232 -7.67 32.85 5.77
C ASP A 232 -6.70 33.33 6.86
N LYS A 233 -6.69 32.65 8.02
CA LYS A 233 -5.72 32.95 9.09
C LYS A 233 -4.29 32.64 8.67
N LEU A 234 -4.05 31.52 7.98
CA LEU A 234 -2.73 31.21 7.43
C LEU A 234 -2.29 32.29 6.42
N LYS A 235 -3.18 32.72 5.53
CA LYS A 235 -2.93 33.79 4.55
C LYS A 235 -2.62 35.11 5.24
N TYR A 236 -3.36 35.47 6.29
CA TYR A 236 -3.11 36.66 7.11
C TYR A 236 -1.68 36.64 7.67
N TYR A 237 -1.29 35.57 8.37
CA TYR A 237 0.05 35.53 8.96
C TYR A 237 1.18 35.43 7.92
N LYS A 238 0.93 34.87 6.73
CA LYS A 238 1.88 34.92 5.61
C LYS A 238 2.08 36.37 5.14
N LYS A 239 1.00 37.15 5.02
CA LYS A 239 1.06 38.58 4.68
C LYS A 239 1.77 39.40 5.76
N GLU A 240 1.46 39.17 7.03
CA GLU A 240 2.11 39.87 8.14
C GLU A 240 3.60 39.55 8.24
N LEU A 241 4.00 38.30 7.97
CA LEU A 241 5.41 37.95 7.86
C LEU A 241 6.09 38.70 6.70
N ALA A 242 5.42 38.82 5.55
CA ALA A 242 5.94 39.57 4.41
C ALA A 242 6.08 41.06 4.72
N LYS A 243 5.10 41.67 5.41
CA LYS A 243 5.18 43.06 5.87
C LYS A 243 6.35 43.28 6.83
N ARG A 244 6.55 42.40 7.82
CA ARG A 244 7.71 42.49 8.74
C ARG A 244 9.06 42.26 8.06
N ARG A 245 9.05 41.63 6.88
CA ARG A 245 10.23 41.41 6.06
C ARG A 245 10.45 42.55 5.06
N LYS A 246 9.55 43.53 4.95
CA LYS A 246 9.84 44.77 4.22
C LYS A 246 10.90 45.53 5.03
N LEU A 247 12.10 45.58 4.47
CA LEU A 247 13.24 46.32 5.01
C LEU A 247 13.03 47.81 4.68
N PRO A 248 13.63 48.75 5.42
CA PRO A 248 13.56 50.16 5.06
C PRO A 248 14.10 50.34 3.64
N SER A 249 13.32 51.01 2.81
CA SER A 249 13.73 51.43 1.48
C SER A 249 14.54 52.72 1.60
N LEU A 250 15.63 52.85 0.84
CA LEU A 250 16.52 54.00 0.85
C LEU A 250 16.41 54.74 -0.48
N LEU A 251 16.01 56.01 -0.46
CA LEU A 251 16.13 56.87 -1.63
C LEU A 251 17.60 57.23 -1.83
N ILE A 252 18.13 57.01 -3.02
CA ILE A 252 19.49 57.41 -3.42
C ILE A 252 19.38 58.32 -4.66
N THR A 253 20.21 59.36 -4.72
CA THR A 253 20.16 60.36 -5.80
C THR A 253 21.51 60.55 -6.48
N ALA A 254 21.51 60.99 -7.73
CA ALA A 254 22.72 61.33 -8.47
C ALA A 254 23.54 62.41 -7.77
N GLU A 255 22.87 63.35 -7.08
CA GLU A 255 23.52 64.42 -6.31
C GLU A 255 24.37 63.86 -5.16
N GLU A 256 23.91 62.81 -4.47
CA GLU A 256 24.63 62.18 -3.35
C GLU A 256 25.90 61.45 -3.83
N TYR A 257 25.84 60.82 -5.01
CA TYR A 257 26.89 59.95 -5.51
C TYR A 257 27.82 60.61 -6.55
N GLY A 258 27.43 61.77 -7.10
CA GLY A 258 28.20 62.54 -8.08
C GLY A 258 28.68 61.66 -9.25
N ASP A 259 29.97 61.73 -9.54
CA ASP A 259 30.61 60.95 -10.63
C ASP A 259 30.54 59.42 -10.43
N LYS A 260 30.15 58.94 -9.24
CA LYS A 260 29.98 57.50 -8.97
C LYS A 260 28.57 57.00 -9.32
N TRP A 261 27.68 57.87 -9.77
CA TRP A 261 26.31 57.51 -10.13
C TRP A 261 26.26 56.80 -11.51
N PRO A 262 25.84 55.52 -11.59
CA PRO A 262 25.96 54.73 -12.81
C PRO A 262 24.68 54.74 -13.67
N PHE A 263 23.64 55.45 -13.24
CA PHE A 263 22.31 55.39 -13.84
C PHE A 263 21.98 56.66 -14.64
N THR A 264 21.18 56.52 -15.70
CA THR A 264 20.70 57.64 -16.52
C THR A 264 19.61 58.47 -15.84
N VAL A 265 19.03 57.95 -14.77
CA VAL A 265 17.95 58.59 -13.99
C VAL A 265 18.55 59.38 -12.83
N SER A 266 17.90 60.45 -12.38
CA SER A 266 18.43 61.33 -11.32
C SER A 266 18.30 60.76 -9.90
N GLU A 267 17.38 59.81 -9.68
CA GLU A 267 17.15 59.18 -8.38
C GLU A 267 16.46 57.83 -8.51
N GLY A 268 16.47 57.05 -7.43
CA GLY A 268 15.65 55.84 -7.31
C GLY A 268 15.69 55.25 -5.91
N ILE A 269 14.79 54.29 -5.67
CA ILE A 269 14.59 53.67 -4.36
C ILE A 269 15.32 52.32 -4.31
N LEU A 270 16.31 52.23 -3.44
CA LEU A 270 17.02 51.00 -3.13
C LEU A 270 16.24 50.19 -2.08
N GLU A 271 15.90 48.96 -2.42
CA GLU A 271 15.18 48.04 -1.53
C GLU A 271 15.96 46.75 -1.34
N CYS A 272 15.88 46.19 -0.13
CA CYS A 272 16.26 44.80 0.10
C CYS A 272 15.05 43.96 0.53
N MET A 273 15.00 42.73 0.04
CA MET A 273 14.09 41.68 0.50
C MET A 273 14.89 40.50 1.06
N PRO A 274 14.57 39.97 2.25
CA PRO A 274 15.22 38.76 2.78
C PRO A 274 15.08 37.58 1.80
N PRO A 275 16.16 36.79 1.56
CA PRO A 275 17.40 36.72 2.34
C PRO A 275 18.57 37.59 1.84
N GLY A 276 18.34 38.65 1.05
CA GLY A 276 19.41 39.48 0.49
C GLY A 276 19.21 39.81 -0.99
N ILE A 277 17.95 39.88 -1.44
CA ILE A 277 17.57 40.25 -2.80
C ILE A 277 17.58 41.77 -2.84
N VAL A 278 18.48 42.37 -3.61
CA VAL A 278 18.62 43.82 -3.73
C VAL A 278 18.00 44.28 -5.04
N THR A 279 17.11 45.26 -4.97
CA THR A 279 16.40 45.81 -6.13
C THR A 279 16.44 47.32 -6.13
N PHE A 280 16.42 47.92 -7.32
CA PHE A 280 16.35 49.37 -7.53
C PHE A 280 15.03 49.71 -8.21
N ASN A 281 14.21 50.57 -7.60
CA ASN A 281 12.91 50.97 -8.12
C ASN A 281 12.95 52.41 -8.63
N VAL A 282 12.56 52.60 -9.89
CA VAL A 282 12.45 53.91 -10.53
C VAL A 282 11.09 54.00 -11.21
N ASN A 283 10.23 54.93 -10.75
CA ASN A 283 8.90 55.15 -11.33
C ASN A 283 8.10 53.85 -11.54
N ASP A 284 7.99 53.04 -10.48
CA ASP A 284 7.33 51.72 -10.45
C ASP A 284 7.99 50.61 -11.29
N ASN A 285 9.16 50.86 -11.87
CA ASN A 285 9.97 49.85 -12.55
C ASN A 285 11.03 49.30 -11.61
N ILE A 286 10.99 47.99 -11.36
CA ILE A 286 11.92 47.31 -10.46
C ILE A 286 13.03 46.65 -11.26
N TYR A 287 14.27 47.04 -11.01
CA TYR A 287 15.47 46.50 -11.62
C TYR A 287 16.24 45.61 -10.64
N ALA A 288 16.77 44.50 -11.14
CA ALA A 288 17.59 43.58 -10.34
C ALA A 288 19.02 44.13 -10.18
N LEU A 289 19.47 44.35 -8.95
CA LEU A 289 20.81 44.91 -8.68
C LEU A 289 21.86 43.83 -8.38
N ASN A 290 21.48 42.68 -7.83
CA ASN A 290 22.42 41.59 -7.51
C ASN A 290 22.02 40.28 -8.17
N ASP A 291 22.95 39.32 -8.21
CA ASP A 291 22.77 38.05 -8.92
C ASP A 291 21.53 37.28 -8.44
N LEU A 292 21.24 37.34 -7.14
CA LEU A 292 20.04 36.70 -6.57
C LEU A 292 18.73 37.36 -7.04
N ALA A 293 18.71 38.69 -7.21
CA ALA A 293 17.58 39.39 -7.81
C ALA A 293 17.45 39.06 -9.30
N SER A 294 18.56 38.98 -10.03
CA SER A 294 18.59 38.63 -11.46
C SER A 294 18.04 37.22 -11.71
N LEU A 295 18.42 36.25 -10.87
CA LEU A 295 17.87 34.88 -10.91
C LEU A 295 16.35 34.83 -10.71
N LEU A 296 15.77 35.82 -10.02
CA LEU A 296 14.33 35.92 -9.75
C LEU A 296 13.59 36.86 -10.70
N ALA A 297 14.30 37.52 -11.63
CA ALA A 297 13.76 38.59 -12.46
C ALA A 297 12.55 38.14 -13.29
N SER A 298 12.66 37.02 -14.02
CA SER A 298 11.56 36.50 -14.86
C SER A 298 10.34 36.07 -14.04
N ALA A 299 10.55 35.54 -12.83
CA ALA A 299 9.45 35.08 -11.96
C ALA A 299 8.71 36.23 -11.26
N ARG A 300 9.33 37.41 -11.17
CA ARG A 300 8.81 38.58 -10.44
C ARG A 300 8.61 39.82 -11.29
N GLY A 301 8.93 39.76 -12.58
CA GLY A 301 8.77 40.86 -13.53
C GLY A 301 9.79 41.98 -13.34
N TYR A 302 11.00 41.67 -12.88
CA TYR A 302 12.06 42.68 -12.79
C TYR A 302 12.64 42.98 -14.17
N LYS A 303 12.91 44.25 -14.45
CA LYS A 303 13.50 44.73 -15.69
C LYS A 303 15.01 44.58 -15.69
N ASN A 304 15.62 44.61 -16.89
CA ASN A 304 17.06 44.56 -17.00
C ASN A 304 17.66 45.91 -16.59
N LEU A 305 18.60 45.89 -15.66
CA LEU A 305 19.28 47.10 -15.15
C LEU A 305 20.05 47.84 -16.25
N ASP A 306 20.50 47.14 -17.29
CA ASP A 306 21.21 47.74 -18.42
C ASP A 306 20.36 48.78 -19.18
N GLU A 307 19.01 48.73 -19.08
CA GLU A 307 18.11 49.71 -19.69
C GLU A 307 18.29 51.13 -19.14
N ILE A 308 18.80 51.27 -17.92
CA ILE A 308 18.95 52.55 -17.22
C ILE A 308 20.41 52.84 -16.86
N ARG A 309 21.36 52.07 -17.38
CA ARG A 309 22.78 52.21 -17.09
C ARG A 309 23.48 53.10 -18.13
N ILE A 310 24.41 53.93 -17.69
CA ILE A 310 25.24 54.75 -18.59
C ILE A 310 26.26 53.85 -19.29
N GLU A 311 26.15 53.66 -20.61
CA GLU A 311 27.00 52.75 -21.42
C GLU A 311 28.49 53.12 -21.41
N SER A 312 28.82 54.40 -21.29
CA SER A 312 30.19 54.93 -21.38
C SER A 312 30.98 54.89 -20.07
N MET A 313 30.36 54.45 -18.97
CA MET A 313 31.00 54.41 -17.66
C MET A 313 31.24 52.97 -17.19
N PRO A 314 32.50 52.53 -17.02
CA PRO A 314 32.84 51.27 -16.37
C PRO A 314 32.69 51.39 -14.84
N VAL A 315 31.63 52.04 -14.35
CA VAL A 315 31.37 52.17 -12.92
C VAL A 315 30.86 50.83 -12.40
N GLU A 316 31.52 50.35 -11.36
CA GLU A 316 31.20 49.12 -10.69
C GLU A 316 29.91 49.29 -9.86
N LEU A 317 28.89 48.47 -10.14
CA LEU A 317 27.63 48.44 -9.37
C LEU A 317 27.82 47.96 -7.93
N THR A 318 29.05 47.56 -7.57
CA THR A 318 29.46 47.01 -6.27
C THR A 318 29.04 47.93 -5.12
N LEU A 319 29.23 49.24 -5.25
CA LEU A 319 28.82 50.21 -4.22
C LEU A 319 27.31 50.13 -3.90
N PHE A 320 26.46 50.04 -4.92
CA PHE A 320 25.00 50.01 -4.77
C PHE A 320 24.51 48.63 -4.31
N LYS A 321 25.18 47.56 -4.76
CA LYS A 321 24.94 46.20 -4.27
C LYS A 321 25.24 46.12 -2.76
N GLU A 322 26.39 46.62 -2.33
CA GLU A 322 26.80 46.64 -0.93
C GLU A 322 25.85 47.50 -0.09
N LYS A 323 25.54 48.72 -0.55
CA LYS A 323 24.57 49.60 0.13
C LYS A 323 23.20 48.94 0.29
N GLY A 324 22.74 48.23 -0.74
CA GLY A 324 21.48 47.50 -0.68
C GLY A 324 21.54 46.30 0.26
N LEU A 325 22.69 45.62 0.35
CA LEU A 325 22.93 44.54 1.31
C LEU A 325 22.97 45.06 2.76
N GLU A 326 23.51 46.26 3.00
CA GLU A 326 23.47 46.90 4.32
C GLU A 326 22.03 47.11 4.83
N LEU A 327 21.07 47.39 3.94
CA LEU A 327 19.64 47.49 4.30
C LEU A 327 19.08 46.14 4.79
N CYS A 328 19.63 45.02 4.28
CA CYS A 328 19.34 43.67 4.75
C CYS A 328 19.93 43.37 6.13
N GLU A 329 21.03 44.02 6.49
CA GLU A 329 21.75 43.80 7.76
C GLU A 329 21.19 44.65 8.90
N HIS A 330 20.90 45.93 8.65
CA HIS A 330 20.34 46.87 9.65
C HIS A 330 18.95 46.49 10.16
N SER A 331 18.28 45.58 9.48
CA SER A 331 16.95 45.09 9.85
C SER A 331 16.98 43.77 10.63
N ARG A 332 18.17 43.23 10.93
CA ARG A 332 18.30 42.14 11.89
C ARG A 332 18.25 42.78 13.28
N PRO A 333 17.20 42.58 14.10
CA PRO A 333 17.32 42.91 15.51
C PRO A 333 18.53 42.14 16.04
N HIS A 334 19.40 42.82 16.79
CA HIS A 334 20.53 42.24 17.50
C HIS A 334 20.06 41.00 18.28
N VAL A 335 20.21 39.83 17.66
CA VAL A 335 20.21 38.55 18.33
C VAL A 335 21.66 38.14 18.32
N SER A 336 22.29 38.21 19.50
CA SER A 336 23.63 37.70 19.72
C SER A 336 23.68 36.22 19.33
N LEU A 337 24.12 35.92 18.12
CA LEU A 337 24.45 34.57 17.69
C LEU A 337 25.88 34.27 18.15
N ARG A 338 26.05 34.04 19.46
CA ARG A 338 27.06 33.07 19.89
C ARG A 338 26.51 31.68 19.60
N ARG A 339 26.88 31.10 18.46
CA ARG A 339 27.28 29.69 18.35
C ARG A 339 27.86 29.42 16.97
N ALA A 340 29.16 29.13 16.99
CA ALA A 340 29.94 28.65 15.87
C ALA A 340 29.33 27.37 15.29
N TYR A 341 29.17 27.36 13.98
CA TYR A 341 29.12 26.15 13.19
C TYR A 341 30.50 25.49 13.26
N ARG A 342 30.56 24.29 13.81
CA ARG A 342 31.65 23.34 13.55
C ARG A 342 31.09 22.28 12.61
N ILE A 343 31.29 22.50 11.32
CA ILE A 343 31.13 21.48 10.29
C ILE A 343 32.39 20.61 10.34
N LYS A 344 32.24 19.31 10.51
CA LYS A 344 33.20 18.31 10.01
C LYS A 344 32.42 17.12 9.43
N TYR A 345 32.53 17.00 8.10
CA TYR A 345 32.71 15.80 7.26
C TYR A 345 31.82 14.56 7.55
N LEU A 346 30.89 14.20 6.65
CA LEU A 346 31.02 13.40 5.39
C LEU A 346 30.81 11.88 5.67
N PRO A 347 29.72 11.26 5.17
CA PRO A 347 29.65 9.81 5.00
C PRO A 347 30.18 9.39 3.63
N THR A 348 30.99 8.35 3.63
CA THR A 348 31.61 7.70 2.47
C THR A 348 30.63 6.81 1.70
N LEU A 349 30.99 6.54 0.44
CA LEU A 349 30.43 5.53 -0.44
C LEU A 349 30.52 4.14 0.21
N GLU A 350 29.42 3.63 0.78
CA GLU A 350 29.23 2.18 0.98
C GLU A 350 27.77 1.73 1.20
N ASP A 351 26.82 2.61 1.44
CA ASP A 351 25.42 2.20 1.65
C ASP A 351 24.50 2.73 0.54
N ILE A 352 24.23 1.89 -0.46
CA ILE A 352 22.93 1.67 -1.16
C ILE A 352 23.23 0.79 -2.40
N GLN A 353 23.25 -0.52 -2.17
CA GLN A 353 22.68 -1.46 -3.13
C GLN A 353 21.22 -1.69 -2.74
N CYS A 354 20.41 -2.06 -3.73
CA CYS A 354 18.97 -2.35 -3.66
C CYS A 354 18.05 -1.11 -3.67
N PHE A 355 17.79 -0.58 -4.86
CA PHE A 355 16.44 -0.51 -5.43
C PHE A 355 16.56 -0.11 -6.91
N GLY A 356 16.87 -1.11 -7.73
CA GLY A 356 16.77 -1.02 -9.18
C GLY A 356 15.43 -1.57 -9.66
N ILE A 357 14.99 -0.99 -10.77
CA ILE A 357 13.96 -1.50 -11.69
C ILE A 357 12.51 -1.13 -11.33
N PHE A 358 12.07 0.03 -11.83
CA PHE A 358 10.87 0.13 -12.66
C PHE A 358 10.94 1.41 -13.49
N ILE A 359 11.01 1.26 -14.82
CA ILE A 359 10.44 2.09 -15.90
C ILE A 359 11.28 1.86 -17.18
N ASN A 360 10.76 1.06 -18.11
CA ASN A 360 10.39 1.51 -19.47
C ASN A 360 10.10 0.32 -20.40
N ALA A 361 8.86 0.28 -20.91
CA ALA A 361 8.57 -0.30 -22.22
C ALA A 361 7.25 0.29 -22.74
N ALA A 362 7.34 1.50 -23.29
CA ALA A 362 6.32 2.06 -24.16
C ALA A 362 7.01 2.76 -25.34
N SER A 363 7.22 2.00 -26.42
CA SER A 363 7.37 2.55 -27.77
C SER A 363 7.15 1.45 -28.80
N LYS A 364 5.95 1.45 -29.40
CA LYS A 364 5.70 0.84 -30.71
C LYS A 364 6.35 1.71 -31.79
N PRO A 365 6.84 1.10 -32.88
CA PRO A 365 6.69 1.69 -34.20
C PRO A 365 5.74 0.85 -35.06
N ARG A 366 4.99 1.58 -35.88
CA ARG A 366 4.20 1.08 -37.01
C ARG A 366 5.11 0.39 -38.03
N ARG A 367 4.68 -0.76 -38.54
CA ARG A 367 4.56 -1.08 -39.96
C ARG A 367 3.41 -2.06 -40.13
#